data_AF-A0A0M8P2Y8-F1
#
_entry.id   AF-A0A0M8P2Y8-F1
#
_cell.length_a   1.000
_cell.length_b   1.000
_cell.length_c   1.000
_cell.angle_alpha   90.00
_cell.angle_beta   90.00
_cell.angle_gamma   90.00
#
_symmetry.space_group_name_H-M   'P 1'
#
loop_
_entity.id
_entity.type
_entity.pdbx_description
1 polymer ?
#
loop_
_entity_poly.entity_id
_entity_poly.type
_entity_poly.pdbx_seq_one_letter_code
_entity_poly.pdbx_strand_id
1 'polypeptide(L)'
;MTTCTQEFYVRFKGPEETPFTGGLWKIHVELPDQYPYKSPSIGFVNRIFHPNIDELSGSVCLDVINQTWSPMYDMLNIFEVFLPQLLRYPNPSDPLNGEAAALMMREPKAYEAKVKEYVAKYASKEAVDEAGEDTESEDELSSAGSYESDGEQPAGTMDDV
;
A
#
# COMPACT_ATOMS: atom_id res chain seq x y z
N MET A 1 -0.40 17.99 19.81
CA MET A 1 -1.30 17.87 18.65
C MET A 1 -0.95 16.56 18.02
N THR A 2 -1.83 15.56 18.10
CA THR A 2 -1.60 14.27 17.45
C THR A 2 -1.89 14.47 15.97
N THR A 3 -0.87 14.44 15.14
CA THR A 3 -0.99 14.46 13.68
C THR A 3 -1.61 13.14 13.27
N CYS A 4 -2.81 13.16 12.69
CA CYS A 4 -3.50 11.97 12.20
C CYS A 4 -3.06 11.76 10.76
N THR A 5 -1.93 11.08 10.56
CA THR A 5 -1.47 10.67 9.24
C THR A 5 -2.51 9.73 8.65
N GLN A 6 -3.05 10.08 7.47
CA GLN A 6 -4.00 9.22 6.78
C GLN A 6 -3.21 8.25 5.90
N GLU A 7 -3.42 6.95 6.10
CA GLU A 7 -2.80 5.90 5.29
C GLU A 7 -3.83 4.90 4.78
N PHE A 8 -3.53 4.29 3.65
CA PHE A 8 -4.34 3.23 3.08
C PHE A 8 -3.51 2.34 2.15
N TYR A 9 -4.10 1.22 1.74
CA TYR A 9 -3.45 0.25 0.87
C TYR A 9 -4.23 0.02 -0.44
N VAL A 10 -3.50 -0.15 -1.54
CA VAL A 10 -4.08 -0.40 -2.86
C VAL A 10 -3.43 -1.62 -3.51
N ARG A 11 -4.23 -2.51 -4.09
CA ARG A 11 -3.71 -3.61 -4.92
C ARG A 11 -3.33 -3.07 -6.30
N PHE A 12 -2.06 -3.18 -6.66
CA PHE A 12 -1.50 -2.70 -7.92
C PHE A 12 -1.04 -3.89 -8.77
N LYS A 13 -1.46 -3.90 -10.04
CA LYS A 13 -1.03 -4.89 -11.02
C LYS A 13 0.14 -4.34 -11.83
N GLY A 14 1.14 -5.18 -12.07
CA GLY A 14 2.25 -4.83 -12.94
C GLY A 14 1.78 -4.48 -14.35
N PRO A 15 2.32 -3.42 -14.97
CA PRO A 15 1.91 -3.00 -16.30
C PRO A 15 2.26 -4.06 -17.36
N GLU A 16 1.38 -4.19 -18.35
CA GLU A 16 1.63 -5.01 -19.53
C GLU A 16 2.85 -4.49 -20.30
N GLU A 17 3.45 -5.35 -21.14
CA GLU A 17 4.67 -5.04 -21.91
C GLU A 17 5.91 -4.66 -21.09
N THR A 18 5.91 -4.96 -19.78
CA THR A 18 7.08 -4.79 -18.90
C THR A 18 7.48 -6.13 -18.28
N PRO A 19 8.72 -6.30 -17.77
CA PRO A 19 9.09 -7.52 -17.05
C PRO A 19 8.30 -7.70 -15.73
N PHE A 20 7.57 -6.67 -15.27
CA PHE A 20 6.69 -6.71 -14.10
C PHE A 20 5.31 -7.33 -14.37
N THR A 21 4.99 -7.62 -15.64
CA THR A 21 3.71 -8.19 -16.04
C THR A 21 3.36 -9.46 -15.25
N GLY A 22 2.09 -9.58 -14.87
CA GLY A 22 1.58 -10.69 -14.05
C GLY A 22 1.86 -10.55 -12.55
N GLY A 23 2.68 -9.59 -12.12
CA GLY A 23 2.90 -9.29 -10.71
C GLY A 23 1.72 -8.55 -10.06
N LEU A 24 1.50 -8.82 -8.78
CA LEU A 24 0.55 -8.12 -7.92
C LEU A 24 1.28 -7.60 -6.68
N TRP A 25 1.05 -6.34 -6.34
CA TRP A 25 1.62 -5.70 -5.16
C TRP A 25 0.57 -5.05 -4.28
N LYS A 26 0.79 -5.07 -2.97
CA LYS A 26 0.11 -4.20 -2.01
C LYS A 26 0.92 -2.92 -1.89
N ILE A 27 0.33 -1.81 -2.29
CA ILE A 27 0.95 -0.48 -2.22
C ILE A 27 0.45 0.22 -0.97
N HIS A 28 1.36 0.63 -0.10
CA HIS A 28 1.09 1.52 1.03
C HIS A 28 1.18 2.97 0.55
N VAL A 29 0.16 3.75 0.89
CA VAL A 29 0.11 5.19 0.63
C VAL A 29 -0.08 5.92 1.94
N GLU A 30 0.80 6.88 2.22
CA GLU A 30 0.73 7.75 3.39
C GLU A 30 0.57 9.21 2.92
N LEU A 31 -0.47 9.88 3.43
CA LEU A 31 -0.75 11.27 3.14
C LEU A 31 -0.17 12.14 4.27
N PRO A 32 0.76 13.07 3.96
CA PRO A 32 1.28 13.99 4.98
C PRO A 32 0.21 15.01 5.39
N ASP A 33 0.36 15.63 6.56
CA ASP A 33 -0.55 16.67 7.06
C ASP A 33 -0.72 17.86 6.09
N GLN A 34 0.27 18.12 5.24
CA GLN A 34 0.25 19.20 4.25
C GLN A 34 -0.25 18.74 2.86
N TYR A 35 -0.83 17.55 2.74
CA TYR A 35 -1.47 17.11 1.50
C TYR A 35 -2.61 18.07 1.09
N PRO A 36 -2.76 18.43 -0.20
CA PRO A 36 -2.01 17.96 -1.37
C PRO A 36 -0.79 18.84 -1.75
N TYR A 37 -0.42 19.82 -0.92
CA TYR A 37 0.75 20.67 -1.18
C TYR A 37 2.08 19.91 -1.05
N LYS A 38 2.12 18.90 -0.17
CA LYS A 38 3.15 17.85 -0.18
C LYS A 38 2.59 16.60 -0.85
N SER A 39 3.46 15.91 -1.59
CA SER A 39 3.16 14.63 -2.23
C SER A 39 2.91 13.54 -1.19
N PRO A 40 2.13 12.50 -1.55
CA PRO A 40 2.04 11.30 -0.74
C PRO A 40 3.36 10.50 -0.79
N SER A 41 3.64 9.76 0.28
CA SER A 41 4.68 8.73 0.28
C SER A 41 4.07 7.44 -0.26
N ILE A 42 4.81 6.75 -1.14
CA ILE A 42 4.37 5.51 -1.80
C ILE A 42 5.38 4.40 -1.51
N GLY A 43 4.89 3.25 -1.03
CA GLY A 43 5.72 2.08 -0.71
C GLY A 43 5.12 0.78 -1.24
N PHE A 44 5.98 -0.11 -1.75
CA PHE A 44 5.64 -1.49 -2.11
C PHE A 44 5.80 -2.38 -0.87
N VAL A 45 4.71 -2.91 -0.34
CA VAL A 45 4.75 -3.74 0.89
C VAL A 45 5.46 -5.07 0.63
N ASN A 46 5.08 -5.75 -0.46
CA ASN A 46 5.78 -6.93 -0.92
C ASN A 46 6.89 -6.54 -1.92
N ARG A 47 7.99 -7.32 -1.93
CA ARG A 47 9.25 -6.93 -2.58
C ARG A 47 9.12 -6.69 -4.09
N ILE A 48 9.89 -5.72 -4.57
CA ILE A 48 10.05 -5.39 -5.99
C ILE A 48 11.52 -5.06 -6.27
N PHE A 49 12.02 -5.45 -7.45
CA PHE A 49 13.37 -5.13 -7.90
C PHE A 49 13.31 -4.02 -8.94
N HIS A 50 13.63 -2.78 -8.54
CA HIS A 50 13.49 -1.60 -9.41
C HIS A 50 14.51 -0.49 -9.03
N PRO A 51 15.12 0.22 -9.99
CA PRO A 51 16.14 1.24 -9.70
C PRO A 51 15.72 2.35 -8.73
N ASN A 52 14.47 2.84 -8.82
CA ASN A 52 13.97 3.94 -7.99
C ASN A 52 13.10 3.48 -6.80
N ILE A 53 13.18 2.21 -6.42
CA ILE A 53 12.48 1.67 -5.26
C ILE A 53 13.51 1.02 -4.35
N ASP A 54 13.51 1.42 -3.08
CA ASP A 54 14.39 0.78 -2.09
C ASP A 54 13.95 -0.67 -1.86
N GLU A 55 14.89 -1.61 -1.94
CA GLU A 55 14.57 -3.04 -1.91
C GLU A 55 14.14 -3.55 -0.53
N LEU A 56 14.60 -2.90 0.53
CA LEU A 56 14.34 -3.33 1.90
C LEU A 56 13.02 -2.77 2.43
N SER A 57 12.79 -1.47 2.23
CA SER A 57 11.59 -0.76 2.69
C SER A 57 10.47 -0.72 1.65
N GLY A 58 10.76 -0.96 0.38
CA GLY A 58 9.81 -0.81 -0.72
C GLY A 58 9.47 0.64 -1.06
N SER A 59 10.11 1.62 -0.42
CA SER A 59 9.79 3.04 -0.64
C SER A 59 10.18 3.50 -2.03
N VAL A 60 9.26 4.18 -2.72
CA VAL A 60 9.50 4.85 -3.99
C VAL A 60 10.25 6.15 -3.73
N CYS A 61 11.26 6.46 -4.55
CA CYS A 61 12.02 7.70 -4.41
C CYS A 61 11.13 8.94 -4.43
N LEU A 62 11.17 9.72 -3.33
CA LEU A 62 10.35 10.90 -3.14
C LEU A 62 10.63 11.98 -4.20
N ASP A 63 11.89 12.12 -4.64
CA ASP A 63 12.25 13.08 -5.69
C ASP A 63 11.62 12.71 -7.05
N VAL A 64 11.44 11.42 -7.33
CA VAL A 64 10.76 10.96 -8.55
C VAL A 64 9.25 11.24 -8.47
N ILE A 65 8.64 11.05 -7.30
CA ILE A 65 7.23 11.41 -7.06
C ILE A 65 7.05 12.93 -7.25
N ASN A 66 7.93 13.74 -6.65
CA ASN A 66 7.86 15.20 -6.68
C ASN A 66 8.08 15.82 -8.07
N GLN A 67 8.72 15.11 -9.00
CA GLN A 67 8.83 15.56 -10.40
C GLN A 67 7.48 15.55 -11.13
N THR A 68 6.55 14.67 -10.72
CA THR A 68 5.23 14.51 -11.35
C THR A 68 4.12 15.14 -10.51
N TRP A 69 4.27 15.15 -9.19
CA TRP A 69 3.24 15.61 -8.27
C TRP A 69 2.98 17.11 -8.36
N SER A 70 1.70 17.48 -8.28
CA SER A 70 1.26 18.84 -8.01
C SER A 70 -0.03 18.77 -7.19
N PRO A 71 -0.45 19.87 -6.53
CA PRO A 71 -1.70 19.88 -5.77
C PRO A 71 -2.97 19.58 -6.59
N MET A 72 -2.87 19.68 -7.93
CA MET A 72 -3.97 19.37 -8.87
C MET A 72 -3.86 17.95 -9.46
N TYR A 73 -2.82 17.19 -9.10
CA TYR A 73 -2.61 15.84 -9.60
C TYR A 73 -3.59 14.89 -8.92
N ASP A 74 -4.41 14.19 -9.72
CA ASP A 74 -5.36 13.23 -9.18
C ASP A 74 -4.63 12.05 -8.54
N MET A 75 -5.09 11.64 -7.36
CA MET A 75 -4.56 10.47 -6.65
C MET A 75 -4.70 9.19 -7.48
N LEU A 76 -5.77 9.03 -8.27
CA LEU A 76 -5.93 7.87 -9.14
C LEU A 76 -4.81 7.77 -10.18
N ASN A 77 -4.31 8.90 -10.67
CA ASN A 77 -3.21 8.93 -11.63
C ASN A 77 -1.90 8.38 -11.06
N ILE A 78 -1.74 8.27 -9.74
CA ILE A 78 -0.58 7.59 -9.15
C ILE A 78 -0.53 6.13 -9.63
N PHE A 79 -1.67 5.45 -9.63
CA PHE A 79 -1.78 4.05 -9.98
C PHE A 79 -2.02 3.83 -11.48
N GLU A 80 -2.74 4.74 -12.14
CA GLU A 80 -3.09 4.61 -13.56
C GLU A 80 -1.98 5.12 -14.50
N VAL A 81 -1.16 6.06 -14.04
CA VAL A 81 -0.17 6.75 -14.88
C VAL A 81 1.24 6.66 -14.29
N PHE A 82 1.45 7.22 -13.10
CA PHE A 82 2.79 7.39 -12.54
C PHE A 82 3.53 6.06 -12.32
N LEU A 83 2.96 5.12 -11.54
CA LEU A 83 3.60 3.82 -11.27
C LEU A 83 3.81 3.00 -12.56
N PRO A 84 2.81 2.85 -13.46
CA PRO A 84 3.03 2.18 -14.74
C PRO A 84 4.17 2.78 -15.58
N GLN A 85 4.24 4.11 -15.66
CA GLN A 85 5.32 4.79 -16.40
C GLN A 85 6.66 4.61 -15.72
N LEU A 86 6.73 4.69 -14.39
CA LEU A 86 7.96 4.47 -13.64
C LEU A 86 8.52 3.06 -13.85
N LEU A 87 7.67 2.03 -13.77
CA LEU A 87 8.07 0.64 -14.00
C LEU A 87 8.53 0.36 -15.44
N ARG A 88 8.01 1.12 -16.42
CA ARG A 88 8.41 1.01 -17.82
C ARG A 88 9.70 1.78 -18.12
N TYR A 89 9.87 2.94 -17.48
CA TYR A 89 10.96 3.87 -17.71
C TYR A 89 11.53 4.38 -16.37
N PRO A 90 12.42 3.60 -15.71
CA PRO A 90 13.03 4.03 -14.46
C PRO A 90 13.81 5.32 -14.65
N ASN A 91 13.77 6.21 -13.66
CA ASN A 91 14.56 7.44 -13.67
C ASN A 91 16.04 7.09 -13.43
N PRO A 92 16.96 7.40 -14.38
CA PRO A 92 18.38 7.10 -14.23
C PRO A 92 19.10 8.04 -13.27
N SER A 93 18.45 9.14 -12.85
CA SER A 93 19.02 10.13 -11.95
C SER A 93 18.85 9.64 -10.51
N ASP A 94 19.97 9.23 -9.91
CA ASP A 94 20.09 8.79 -8.51
C ASP A 94 19.18 7.58 -8.12
N PRO A 95 19.61 6.35 -8.42
CA PRO A 95 18.85 5.15 -8.09
C PRO A 95 18.94 4.80 -6.59
N LEU A 96 17.80 4.45 -5.98
CA LEU A 96 17.77 3.87 -4.63
C LEU A 96 18.33 2.45 -4.62
N ASN A 97 18.06 1.68 -5.67
CA ASN A 97 18.65 0.35 -5.87
C ASN A 97 19.75 0.41 -6.93
N GLY A 98 20.99 0.62 -6.48
CA GLY A 98 22.16 0.68 -7.34
C GLY A 98 22.45 -0.62 -8.09
N GLU A 99 22.10 -1.78 -7.53
CA GLU A 99 22.26 -3.08 -8.20
C GLU A 99 21.30 -3.20 -9.39
N ALA A 100 20.01 -2.89 -9.17
CA ALA A 100 19.00 -2.88 -10.23
C ALA A 100 19.40 -1.91 -11.35
N ALA A 101 19.85 -0.70 -11.01
CA ALA A 101 20.31 0.28 -11.98
C ALA A 101 21.53 -0.20 -12.79
N ALA A 102 22.56 -0.73 -12.11
CA ALA A 102 23.76 -1.22 -12.78
C ALA A 102 23.46 -2.42 -13.69
N LEU A 103 22.63 -3.35 -13.24
CA LEU A 103 22.23 -4.52 -14.01
C LEU A 103 21.40 -4.12 -15.24
N MET A 104 20.45 -3.19 -15.07
CA MET A 104 19.64 -2.65 -16.17
C MET A 104 20.51 -1.97 -17.24
N MET A 105 21.53 -1.19 -16.83
CA MET A 105 22.42 -0.49 -17.76
C MET A 105 23.41 -1.41 -18.47
N ARG A 106 23.98 -2.40 -17.77
CA ARG A 106 25.04 -3.26 -18.32
C ARG A 106 24.47 -4.48 -19.06
N GLU A 107 23.43 -5.09 -18.50
CA GLU A 107 22.89 -6.37 -18.94
C GLU A 107 21.35 -6.37 -18.89
N PRO A 108 20.67 -5.65 -19.81
CA PRO A 108 19.21 -5.50 -19.78
C PRO A 108 18.44 -6.83 -19.73
N LYS A 109 18.93 -7.86 -20.43
CA LYS A 109 18.33 -9.21 -20.42
C LYS A 109 18.44 -9.89 -19.05
N ALA A 110 19.56 -9.71 -18.36
CA ALA A 110 19.75 -10.25 -17.02
C ALA A 110 18.86 -9.52 -16.00
N TYR A 111 18.73 -8.19 -16.15
CA TYR A 111 17.77 -7.39 -15.38
C TYR A 111 16.34 -7.90 -15.56
N GLU A 112 15.87 -8.07 -16.80
CA GLU A 112 14.53 -8.61 -17.07
C GLU A 112 14.32 -10.00 -16.47
N ALA A 113 15.32 -10.89 -16.54
CA ALA A 113 15.24 -12.22 -15.94
C ALA A 113 15.14 -12.13 -14.41
N LYS A 114 15.91 -11.22 -13.79
CA LYS A 114 15.90 -11.01 -12.34
C LYS A 114 14.58 -10.43 -11.86
N VAL A 115 14.01 -9.47 -12.58
CA VAL A 115 12.69 -8.91 -12.29
C VAL A 115 11.63 -10.02 -12.36
N LYS A 116 11.64 -10.86 -13.40
CA LYS A 116 10.70 -11.99 -13.52
C LYS A 116 10.82 -12.99 -12.38
N GLU A 117 12.04 -13.28 -11.92
CA GLU A 117 12.28 -14.11 -10.72
C GLU A 117 11.64 -13.48 -9.48
N TYR A 118 11.80 -12.16 -9.29
CA TYR A 118 11.21 -11.44 -8.17
C TYR A 118 9.68 -11.43 -8.23
N VAL A 119 9.12 -11.19 -9.41
CA VAL A 119 7.67 -11.21 -9.63
C VAL A 119 7.09 -12.57 -9.27
N ALA A 120 7.69 -13.65 -9.76
CA ALA A 120 7.24 -15.01 -9.47
C ALA A 120 7.35 -15.38 -7.98
N LYS A 121 8.35 -14.82 -7.28
CA LYS A 121 8.64 -15.17 -5.88
C LYS A 121 7.89 -14.32 -4.86
N TYR A 122 7.67 -13.04 -5.14
CA TYR A 122 7.22 -12.06 -4.14
C TYR A 122 5.96 -11.28 -4.55
N ALA A 123 5.52 -11.37 -5.80
CA ALA A 123 4.39 -10.59 -6.32
C ALA A 123 3.22 -11.48 -6.74
N SER A 124 2.96 -12.56 -5.98
CA SER A 124 1.80 -13.42 -6.17
C SER A 124 0.58 -12.93 -5.39
N LYS A 125 -0.59 -13.53 -5.64
CA LYS A 125 -1.80 -13.17 -4.91
C LYS A 125 -1.67 -13.50 -3.42
N GLU A 126 -1.07 -14.64 -3.11
CA GLU A 126 -0.81 -15.11 -1.75
C GLU A 126 0.10 -14.12 -1.01
N ALA A 127 1.18 -13.65 -1.64
CA ALA A 127 2.09 -12.67 -1.04
C ALA A 127 1.40 -11.33 -0.71
N VAL A 128 0.39 -10.93 -1.50
CA VAL A 128 -0.40 -9.72 -1.25
C VAL A 128 -1.39 -9.91 -0.10
N ASP A 129 -1.94 -11.11 0.03
CA ASP A 129 -2.88 -11.46 1.09
C ASP A 129 -2.12 -11.62 2.44
N GLU A 130 -0.93 -12.25 2.45
CA GLU A 130 -0.05 -12.32 3.64
C GLU A 130 0.41 -10.94 4.12
N ALA A 131 0.74 -10.03 3.19
CA ALA A 131 1.03 -8.64 3.52
C ALA A 131 -0.19 -7.87 4.09
N GLY A 132 -1.39 -8.47 4.06
CA GLY A 132 -2.66 -7.99 4.56
C GLY A 132 -2.90 -8.21 6.06
N GLU A 133 -2.39 -9.32 6.60
CA GLU A 133 -2.80 -9.84 7.91
C GLU A 133 -2.22 -9.06 9.11
N ASP A 134 -1.13 -8.30 8.91
CA ASP A 134 -0.52 -7.49 9.97
C ASP A 134 -1.35 -6.23 10.37
N THR A 135 -2.47 -5.94 9.69
CA THR A 135 -3.27 -4.72 9.89
C THR A 135 -4.71 -4.93 10.37
N GLU A 136 -5.19 -6.17 10.52
CA GLU A 136 -6.58 -6.49 10.93
C GLU A 136 -6.69 -7.13 12.34
N SER A 137 -5.87 -6.71 13.29
CA SER A 137 -6.12 -6.94 14.72
C SER A 137 -5.98 -5.59 15.41
N GLU A 138 -7.07 -4.89 15.78
CA GLU A 138 -7.37 -4.67 17.20
C GLU A 138 -8.78 -4.07 17.50
N ASP A 139 -9.74 -4.01 16.57
CA ASP A 139 -11.04 -3.33 16.81
C ASP A 139 -12.29 -4.21 16.63
N GLU A 140 -12.35 -5.40 17.24
CA GLU A 140 -13.61 -6.15 17.40
C GLU A 140 -13.69 -6.83 18.79
N LEU A 141 -13.49 -6.06 19.87
CA LEU A 141 -13.77 -6.51 21.23
C LEU A 141 -14.40 -5.40 22.07
N SER A 142 -15.70 -5.14 21.87
CA SER A 142 -16.54 -4.64 22.95
C SER A 142 -17.83 -5.44 23.07
N SER A 143 -17.66 -6.61 23.71
CA SER A 143 -18.43 -7.09 24.86
C SER A 143 -19.91 -6.71 24.95
N ALA A 144 -20.75 -7.71 24.67
CA ALA A 144 -22.01 -8.05 25.32
C ALA A 144 -22.54 -7.07 26.39
N GLY A 145 -23.63 -6.38 26.05
CA GLY A 145 -24.59 -5.82 26.99
C GLY A 145 -25.98 -6.32 26.63
N SER A 146 -26.33 -7.53 27.11
CA SER A 146 -27.72 -8.02 27.06
C SER A 146 -28.59 -7.08 27.89
N TYR A 147 -29.52 -6.39 27.24
CA TYR A 147 -30.57 -5.66 27.95
C TYR A 147 -31.55 -6.71 28.49
N GLU A 148 -31.56 -6.91 29.81
CA GLU A 148 -32.59 -7.68 30.47
C GLU A 148 -33.89 -6.85 30.45
N SER A 149 -34.93 -7.46 29.88
CA SER A 149 -36.30 -6.96 29.87
C SER A 149 -36.91 -7.18 31.26
N ASP A 150 -36.84 -6.18 32.14
CA ASP A 150 -37.56 -6.24 33.42
C ASP A 150 -39.02 -5.81 33.22
N GLY A 151 -39.92 -6.80 33.38
CA GLY A 151 -41.35 -6.65 33.25
C GLY A 151 -41.95 -5.99 34.49
N GLU A 152 -42.70 -4.92 34.26
CA GLU A 152 -43.42 -4.20 35.31
C GLU A 152 -44.77 -4.85 35.64
N GLN A 153 -45.07 -4.90 36.96
CA GLN A 153 -46.34 -5.17 37.69
C GLN A 153 -46.32 -6.43 38.59
N PRO A 154 -46.68 -6.31 39.90
CA PRO A 154 -48.09 -6.08 40.26
C PRO A 154 -48.34 -5.10 41.43
N ALA A 155 -49.51 -4.45 41.37
CA ALA A 155 -50.10 -3.68 42.47
C ALA A 155 -50.70 -4.62 43.54
N GLY A 156 -50.60 -4.18 44.79
CA GLY A 156 -50.73 -4.98 45.99
C GLY A 156 -52.11 -5.59 46.27
N THR A 157 -52.03 -6.73 46.95
CA THR A 157 -53.08 -7.39 47.71
C THR A 157 -53.47 -6.51 48.91
N MET A 158 -54.77 -6.37 49.20
CA MET A 158 -55.29 -5.68 50.38
C MET A 158 -56.18 -6.67 51.15
N ASP A 159 -55.83 -6.87 52.43
CA ASP A 159 -56.36 -7.88 53.35
C ASP A 159 -57.85 -7.76 53.71
N ASP A 160 -58.41 -8.92 54.08
CA ASP A 160 -59.73 -9.17 54.69
C ASP A 160 -59.92 -8.49 56.06
N VAL A 161 -61.13 -7.93 56.28
CA VAL A 161 -61.89 -8.00 57.55
C VAL A 161 -63.40 -7.92 57.28
#